data_AF-A0A7C3P6K4-F1
#
_entry.id   AF-A0A7C3P6K4-F1
#
_cell.length_a   1.000
_cell.length_b   1.000
_cell.length_c   1.000
_cell.angle_alpha   90.00
_cell.angle_beta   90.00
_cell.angle_gamma   90.00
#
_symmetry.space_group_name_H-M   'P 1'
#
loop_
_entity.id
_entity.type
_entity.pdbx_description
1 polymer ?
#
loop_
_entity_poly.entity_id
_entity_poly.type
_entity_poly.pdbx_seq_one_letter_code
_entity_poly.pdbx_strand_id
1 'polypeptide(L)' 'MAGLLGLAVAGASAALFIVAAGAESHTGVARYGGAAWVFLLAWIITMPVLAPWLKGRARG' A
#
# COMPACT_ATOMS: atom_id res chain seq x y z
N MET A 1 2.93 -12.95 9.20
CA MET A 1 2.47 -11.70 9.85
C MET A 1 2.96 -10.45 9.11
N ALA A 2 4.26 -10.25 8.92
CA ALA A 2 4.78 -9.01 8.30
C ALA A 2 4.32 -8.76 6.85
N GLY A 3 4.16 -9.80 6.02
CA GLY A 3 3.56 -9.64 4.69
C GLY A 3 2.10 -9.15 4.72
N LEU A 4 1.32 -9.58 5.72
CA LEU A 4 -0.04 -9.08 5.96
C LEU A 4 -0.04 -7.62 6.42
N LEU A 5 0.95 -7.19 7.21
CA LEU A 5 1.11 -5.78 7.60
C LEU A 5 1.41 -4.90 6.39
N GLY A 6 2.31 -5.34 5.50
CA GLY A 6 2.57 -4.63 4.23
C GLY A 6 1.32 -4.54 3.35
N LEU A 7 0.51 -5.59 3.31
CA LEU A 7 -0.73 -5.64 2.53
C LEU A 7 -1.80 -4.70 3.12
N ALA A 8 -1.91 -4.69 4.44
CA ALA A 8 -2.82 -3.80 5.15
C ALA A 8 -2.44 -2.32 4.94
N VAL A 9 -1.14 -1.98 5.04
CA VAL A 9 -0.64 -0.61 4.82
C VAL A 9 -0.87 -0.18 3.37
N ALA A 10 -0.52 -1.03 2.40
CA ALA A 10 -0.71 -0.73 0.99
C ALA A 10 -2.19 -0.58 0.63
N GLY A 11 -3.05 -1.49 1.12
CA GLY A 11 -4.49 -1.43 0.94
C GLY A 11 -5.13 -0.21 1.58
N ALA A 12 -4.74 0.15 2.80
CA ALA A 12 -5.23 1.34 3.48
C ALA A 12 -4.83 2.63 2.73
N SER A 13 -3.59 2.71 2.25
CA SER A 13 -3.10 3.84 1.47
C SER A 13 -3.90 4.02 0.17
N ALA A 14 -4.18 2.91 -0.53
CA ALA A 14 -4.98 2.93 -1.75
C ALA A 14 -6.44 3.33 -1.49
N ALA A 15 -7.05 2.82 -0.41
CA ALA A 15 -8.41 3.19 -0.03
C ALA A 15 -8.53 4.68 0.32
N LEU A 16 -7.57 5.22 1.08
CA LEU A 16 -7.51 6.66 1.37
C LEU A 16 -7.37 7.49 0.10
N PHE A 17 -6.54 7.05 -0.84
CA PHE A 17 -6.41 7.72 -2.14
C PHE A 17 -7.71 7.70 -2.94
N ILE A 18 -8.45 6.58 -2.99
CA ILE A 18 -9.75 6.51 -3.69
C ILE A 18 -10.76 7.48 -3.10
N VAL A 19 -10.81 7.58 -1.76
CA VAL A 19 -11.72 8.51 -1.07
C VAL A 19 -11.34 9.96 -1.39
N ALA A 20 -10.05 10.30 -1.31
CA ALA A 20 -9.56 11.64 -1.63
C ALA A 20 -9.79 12.01 -3.11
N ALA A 21 -9.36 11.15 -4.04
CA ALA A 21 -9.55 11.33 -5.48
C ALA A 21 -11.03 11.30 -5.89
N GLY A 22 -11.91 10.81 -5.02
CA GLY A 22 -13.35 10.85 -5.23
C GLY A 22 -14.07 12.08 -4.73
N ALA A 23 -13.45 12.85 -3.83
CA ALA A 23 -13.92 14.16 -3.42
C ALA A 23 -13.66 15.22 -4.52
N GLU A 24 -12.69 14.96 -5.40
CA GLU A 24 -12.38 15.80 -6.56
C GLU A 24 -12.95 15.20 -7.86
N SER A 25 -13.22 16.02 -8.87
CA SER A 25 -13.78 15.60 -10.17
C SER A 25 -12.75 14.91 -11.07
N HIS A 26 -12.02 13.94 -10.53
CA HIS A 26 -11.04 13.14 -11.25
C HIS A 26 -11.72 12.13 -12.19
N THR A 27 -11.13 11.93 -13.36
CA THR A 27 -11.57 10.90 -14.32
C THR A 27 -11.42 9.51 -13.72
N GLY A 28 -12.23 8.54 -14.19
CA GLY A 28 -12.20 7.17 -13.66
C GLY A 28 -10.81 6.53 -13.73
N VAL A 29 -10.06 6.80 -14.80
CA VAL A 29 -8.68 6.32 -14.97
C VAL A 29 -7.74 6.90 -13.90
N ALA A 30 -7.87 8.19 -13.57
CA ALA A 30 -7.05 8.79 -12.52
C ALA A 30 -7.36 8.22 -11.13
N ARG A 31 -8.64 7.94 -10.84
CA ARG A 31 -9.08 7.40 -9.55
C ARG A 31 -8.60 5.95 -9.35
N TYR A 32 -8.88 5.06 -10.29
CA TYR A 32 -8.52 3.65 -10.16
C TYR A 32 -7.04 3.39 -10.47
N GLY A 33 -6.49 4.07 -11.48
CA GLY A 33 -5.07 3.97 -11.85
C GLY A 33 -4.16 4.55 -10.76
N GLY A 34 -4.51 5.71 -10.21
CA GLY A 34 -3.77 6.31 -9.10
C GLY A 34 -3.83 5.44 -7.84
N ALA A 35 -4.98 4.84 -7.53
CA ALA A 35 -5.11 3.94 -6.38
C ALA A 35 -4.25 2.68 -6.51
N ALA A 36 -4.24 2.06 -7.69
CA ALA A 36 -3.37 0.92 -7.99
C ALA A 36 -1.89 1.32 -7.89
N TRP A 37 -1.53 2.53 -8.33
CA TRP A 37 -0.17 3.04 -8.23
C TRP A 37 0.26 3.28 -6.78
N VAL A 38 -0.58 3.92 -5.97
CA VAL A 38 -0.34 4.15 -4.54
C VAL A 38 -0.21 2.83 -3.79
N PHE A 39 -1.04 1.84 -4.11
CA PHE A 39 -0.93 0.49 -3.56
C PHE A 39 0.46 -0.11 -3.84
N LEU A 40 0.91 -0.08 -5.09
CA LEU A 40 2.21 -0.63 -5.49
C LEU A 40 3.37 0.10 -4.82
N LEU A 41 3.33 1.44 -4.80
CA LEU A 41 4.37 2.25 -4.15
C LEU A 41 4.45 1.94 -2.66
N ALA A 42 3.32 1.94 -1.97
CA ALA A 42 3.27 1.61 -0.55
C ALA A 42 3.81 0.21 -0.30
N TRP A 43 3.41 -0.78 -1.10
CA TRP A 43 3.93 -2.15 -0.98
C TRP A 43 5.45 -2.21 -1.14
N ILE A 44 6.01 -1.61 -2.19
CA ILE A 44 7.46 -1.61 -2.49
C ILE A 44 8.25 -0.91 -1.39
N ILE A 45 7.78 0.26 -0.92
CA ILE A 45 8.47 1.06 0.11
C ILE A 45 8.40 0.37 1.47
N THR A 46 7.32 -0.35 1.78
CA THR A 46 7.15 -1.03 3.08
C THR A 46 7.98 -2.32 3.17
N MET A 47 8.34 -2.96 2.05
CA MET A 47 9.12 -4.21 2.05
C MET A 47 10.51 -4.09 2.69
N PRO A 48 11.37 -3.10 2.38
CA PRO A 48 12.67 -2.94 3.05
C PRO A 48 12.54 -2.72 4.56
N VAL A 49 11.45 -2.06 5.00
CA VAL A 49 11.16 -1.83 6.42
C VAL A 49 10.74 -3.13 7.12
N LEU A 50 9.96 -3.97 6.43
CA LEU A 50 9.48 -5.26 6.94
C LEU A 50 10.52 -6.39 6.84
N ALA A 51 11.49 -6.29 5.93
CA ALA A 51 12.54 -7.29 5.71
C ALA A 51 13.35 -7.64 6.97
N PRO A 52 13.87 -6.68 7.77
CA PRO A 52 14.57 -7.01 9.02
C PRO A 52 13.67 -7.69 10.05
N TRP A 53 12.37 -7.33 10.10
CA TRP A 53 11.39 -7.93 11.01
C TRP A 53 11.05 -9.36 10.62
N LEU A 54 10.97 -9.67 9.32
CA LEU A 54 10.82 -11.02 8.79
C LEU A 54 12.04 -11.89 9.09
N LYS A 55 13.25 -11.34 8.92
CA LYS A 55 14.49 -12.08 9.14
C LYS A 55 14.75 -12.40 10.61
N GLY A 56 14.38 -11.51 11.52
CA GLY A 56 14.44 -11.77 12.96
C GLY A 56 13.53 -12.93 13.41
N ARG A 57 12.40 -13.13 12.72
CA ARG A 57 11.42 -14.18 13.06
C ARG A 57 11.65 -15.51 12.37
N ALA A 58 12.47 -15.57 11.32
CA ALA A 58 12.88 -16.83 10.69
C ALA A 58 14.07 -17.51 11.38
N ARG A 59 14.68 -16.84 12.38
CA ARG A 59 15.85 -17.32 13.14
C ARG A 59 15.53 -17.72 14.59
N GLY A 60 14.29 -17.58 15.04
CA GLY A 60 13.82 -18.03 16.36
C GLY A 60 12.62 -18.95 16.19
#